data_AF-A0A969ZNQ0-F1
#
_entry.id   AF-A0A969ZNQ0-F1
#
_cell.length_a   1.000
_cell.length_b   1.000
_cell.length_c   1.000
_cell.angle_alpha   90.00
_cell.angle_beta   90.00
_cell.angle_gamma   90.00
#
_symmetry.space_group_name_H-M   'P 1'
#
loop_
_entity.id
_entity.type
_entity.pdbx_description
1 polymer ?
#
loop_
_entity_poly.entity_id
_entity_poly.type
_entity_poly.pdbx_seq_one_letter_code
_entity_poly.pdbx_strand_id
1 'polypeptide(L)'
;MITAFAAIFVFGLIVFFHELGHFSIAKIVGIKVHEFALGMGPSIIKYKKGETEYSLRILPIGGYVRMEGEDEASDDIRSFNKKTVFERIAVIFAGPLMNFILALILFAIIFYNISGIPTT
;
A
#
# COMPACT_ATOMS: atom_id res chain seq x y z
N MET A 1 -26.88 -2.83 -5.64
CA MET A 1 -25.88 -2.33 -6.64
C MET A 1 -24.97 -1.28 -6.05
N ILE A 2 -25.49 -0.18 -5.47
CA ILE A 2 -24.68 0.88 -4.83
C ILE A 2 -23.71 0.31 -3.77
N THR A 3 -24.18 -0.60 -2.91
CA THR A 3 -23.38 -1.24 -1.86
C THR A 3 -22.20 -2.06 -2.40
N ALA A 4 -22.37 -2.75 -3.54
CA ALA A 4 -21.30 -3.53 -4.15
C ALA A 4 -20.20 -2.63 -4.71
N PHE A 5 -20.58 -1.56 -5.41
CA PHE A 5 -19.61 -0.57 -5.91
C PHE A 5 -18.90 0.16 -4.76
N ALA A 6 -19.63 0.53 -3.70
CA ALA A 6 -19.05 1.13 -2.50
C ALA A 6 -18.06 0.18 -1.80
N ALA A 7 -18.41 -1.11 -1.67
CA ALA A 7 -17.52 -2.11 -1.08
C ALA A 7 -16.23 -2.28 -1.88
N ILE A 8 -16.32 -2.38 -3.22
CA ILE A 8 -15.15 -2.46 -4.10
C ILE A 8 -14.27 -1.21 -3.94
N PHE A 9 -14.88 -0.03 -3.91
CA PHE A 9 -14.16 1.23 -3.74
C PHE A 9 -13.45 1.32 -2.38
N VAL A 10 -14.16 1.06 -1.28
CA VAL A 10 -13.59 1.12 0.07
C VAL A 10 -12.49 0.08 0.26
N PHE A 11 -12.72 -1.15 -0.19
CA PHE A 11 -11.71 -2.20 -0.11
C PHE A 11 -10.47 -1.85 -0.94
N GLY A 12 -10.65 -1.37 -2.18
CA GLY A 12 -9.56 -0.90 -3.02
C GLY A 12 -8.78 0.25 -2.40
N LEU A 13 -9.46 1.20 -1.74
CA LEU A 13 -8.84 2.30 -1.01
C LEU A 13 -7.97 1.79 0.16
N ILE A 14 -8.53 0.90 0.99
CA ILE A 14 -7.81 0.33 2.15
C ILE A 14 -6.56 -0.41 1.69
N VAL A 15 -6.69 -1.28 0.68
CA VAL A 15 -5.53 -2.01 0.13
C VAL A 15 -4.51 -1.05 -0.45
N PHE A 16 -4.93 -0.05 -1.23
CA PHE A 16 -4.01 0.92 -1.83
C PHE A 16 -3.15 1.61 -0.78
N PHE A 17 -3.75 2.12 0.29
CA PHE A 17 -3.01 2.77 1.38
C PHE A 17 -2.15 1.78 2.17
N HIS A 18 -2.59 0.53 2.34
CA HIS A 18 -1.80 -0.52 2.96
C HIS A 18 -0.50 -0.79 2.19
N GLU A 19 -0.62 -1.08 0.89
CA GLU A 19 0.55 -1.34 0.04
C GLU A 19 1.43 -0.09 -0.08
N LEU A 20 0.82 1.11 -0.10
CA LEU A 20 1.55 2.37 -0.13
C LEU A 20 2.43 2.54 1.12
N GLY A 21 1.99 2.06 2.28
CA GLY A 21 2.78 2.04 3.51
C GLY A 21 4.07 1.22 3.34
N HIS A 22 3.92 -0.04 2.93
CA HIS A 22 5.07 -0.94 2.65
C HIS A 22 6.01 -0.33 1.62
N PHE A 23 5.46 0.16 0.51
CA PHE A 23 6.22 0.76 -0.59
C PHE A 23 7.01 1.98 -0.13
N SER A 24 6.39 2.88 0.61
CA SER A 24 7.01 4.14 1.04
C SER A 24 8.22 3.87 1.93
N ILE A 25 8.06 3.02 2.95
CA ILE A 25 9.17 2.70 3.86
C ILE A 25 10.25 1.88 3.15
N ALA A 26 9.87 0.94 2.27
CA ALA A 26 10.84 0.18 1.48
C ALA A 26 11.76 1.10 0.66
N LYS A 27 11.19 2.10 -0.03
CA LYS A 27 11.98 3.06 -0.82
C LYS A 27 12.83 3.98 0.06
N ILE A 28 12.33 4.41 1.22
CA ILE A 28 13.08 5.25 2.18
C ILE A 28 14.31 4.53 2.73
N VAL A 29 14.14 3.25 3.08
CA VAL A 29 15.22 2.37 3.58
C VAL A 29 16.18 1.94 2.46
N GLY A 30 15.87 2.28 1.20
CA GLY A 30 16.69 1.97 0.04
C GLY A 30 16.61 0.50 -0.37
N ILE A 31 15.45 -0.13 -0.17
CA ILE A 31 15.12 -1.42 -0.77
C ILE A 31 14.64 -1.17 -2.19
N LYS A 32 15.15 -1.97 -3.13
CA LYS A 32 14.71 -1.91 -4.52
C LYS A 32 13.34 -2.56 -4.65
N VAL A 33 12.38 -1.82 -5.20
CA VAL A 33 11.01 -2.31 -5.43
C VAL A 33 10.80 -2.47 -6.93
N HIS A 34 10.49 -3.69 -7.35
CA HIS A 34 10.27 -4.04 -8.74
C HIS A 34 8.86 -3.74 -9.20
N GLU A 35 7.86 -4.02 -8.36
CA GLU A 35 6.45 -3.85 -8.72
C GLU A 35 5.63 -3.36 -7.52
N PHE A 36 4.78 -2.37 -7.76
CA PHE A 36 3.70 -1.95 -6.89
C PHE A 36 2.38 -2.32 -7.58
N ALA A 37 1.68 -3.33 -7.07
CA ALA A 37 0.48 -3.88 -7.67
C ALA A 37 -0.75 -3.61 -6.80
N LEU A 38 -1.78 -3.03 -7.40
CA LEU A 38 -3.10 -2.92 -6.79
C LEU A 38 -4.04 -3.96 -7.41
N GLY A 39 -4.59 -4.85 -6.58
CA GLY A 39 -5.38 -6.00 -7.00
C GLY A 39 -4.55 -7.26 -7.25
N MET A 40 -5.23 -8.31 -7.71
CA MET A 40 -4.66 -9.62 -8.04
C MET A 40 -5.06 -10.09 -9.45
N GLY A 41 -4.38 -11.13 -9.93
CA GLY A 41 -4.64 -11.71 -11.25
C GLY A 41 -3.93 -10.97 -12.40
N PRO A 42 -4.40 -11.10 -13.65
CA PRO A 42 -3.77 -10.43 -14.80
C PRO A 42 -3.87 -8.91 -14.68
N SER A 43 -2.81 -8.22 -15.11
CA SER A 43 -2.75 -6.77 -15.12
C SER A 43 -3.62 -6.20 -16.24
N ILE A 44 -4.45 -5.23 -15.91
CA ILE A 44 -5.19 -4.42 -16.88
C ILE A 44 -4.29 -3.29 -17.38
N ILE A 45 -3.63 -2.60 -16.45
CA ILE A 45 -2.79 -1.44 -16.74
C ILE A 45 -1.44 -1.66 -16.07
N LYS A 46 -0.37 -1.38 -16.81
CA LYS A 46 1.00 -1.39 -16.31
C LYS A 46 1.70 -0.13 -16.79
N TYR A 47 2.39 0.54 -15.87
CA TYR A 47 3.20 1.69 -16.18
C TYR A 47 4.50 1.62 -15.37
N LYS A 48 5.63 1.72 -16.05
CA LYS A 48 6.94 1.69 -15.41
C LYS A 48 7.46 3.11 -15.22
N LYS A 49 7.81 3.47 -13.98
CA LYS A 49 8.46 4.74 -13.65
C LYS A 49 9.77 4.46 -12.93
N GLY A 50 10.89 4.75 -13.61
CA GLY A 50 12.22 4.41 -13.13
C GLY A 50 12.41 2.89 -13.04
N GLU A 51 12.74 2.40 -11.84
CA GLU A 51 12.95 0.98 -11.57
C GLU A 51 11.68 0.23 -11.13
N THR A 52 10.60 0.94 -10.80
CA THR A 52 9.38 0.35 -10.25
C THR A 52 8.27 0.32 -11.32
N GLU A 53 7.68 -0.86 -11.51
CA GLU A 53 6.47 -1.07 -12.29
C GLU A 53 5.24 -0.85 -11.41
N TYR A 54 4.31 -0.01 -11.85
CA TYR A 54 3.02 0.22 -11.19
C TYR A 54 1.96 -0.52 -12.00
N SER A 55 1.26 -1.47 -11.37
CA SER A 55 0.26 -2.29 -12.04
C SER A 55 -1.10 -2.22 -11.35
N LEU A 56 -2.14 -2.13 -12.17
CA LEU A 56 -3.54 -2.28 -11.74
C LEU A 56 -4.07 -3.59 -12.32
N ARG A 57 -4.58 -4.46 -11.46
CA ARG A 57 -4.99 -5.82 -11.81
C ARG A 57 -6.50 -5.99 -11.74
N ILE A 58 -7.00 -7.02 -12.42
CA ILE A 58 -8.44 -7.17 -12.68
C ILE A 58 -9.26 -7.49 -11.44
N LEU A 59 -8.70 -8.23 -10.49
CA LEU A 59 -9.42 -8.56 -9.26
C LEU A 59 -9.09 -7.48 -8.22
N PRO A 60 -10.08 -6.72 -7.73
CA PRO A 60 -9.87 -5.69 -6.70
C PRO A 60 -9.73 -6.34 -5.31
N ILE A 61 -9.05 -7.48 -5.22
CA ILE A 61 -8.79 -8.22 -3.99
C ILE A 61 -7.28 -8.17 -3.73
N GLY A 62 -6.88 -7.69 -2.55
CA GLY A 62 -5.49 -7.53 -2.16
C GLY A 62 -4.65 -6.66 -3.10
N GLY A 63 -3.35 -6.69 -2.87
CA GLY A 63 -2.30 -6.00 -3.61
C GLY A 63 -0.97 -6.56 -3.14
N TYR A 64 0.12 -6.09 -3.73
CA TYR A 64 1.45 -6.43 -3.23
C TYR A 64 2.52 -5.45 -3.68
N VAL A 65 3.60 -5.39 -2.91
CA VAL A 65 4.83 -4.67 -3.23
C VAL A 65 5.95 -5.69 -3.40
N ARG A 66 6.38 -5.93 -4.64
CA ARG A 66 7.44 -6.91 -4.92
C ARG A 66 8.80 -6.31 -4.66
N MET A 67 9.41 -6.68 -3.53
CA MET A 67 10.71 -6.17 -3.12
C MET A 67 11.86 -7.09 -3.57
N GLU A 68 13.02 -6.50 -3.85
CA GLU A 68 14.22 -7.24 -4.18
C GLU A 68 14.64 -8.14 -3.03
N GLY A 69 14.75 -9.44 -3.31
CA GLY A 69 15.11 -10.47 -2.35
C GLY A 69 14.25 -10.52 -1.08
N GLU A 70 12.94 -10.33 -1.21
CA GLU A 70 11.94 -10.71 -0.21
C GLU A 70 11.59 -12.20 -0.34
N ASP A 71 11.22 -12.64 -1.55
CA ASP A 71 10.85 -14.04 -1.84
C ASP A 71 12.06 -14.93 -2.18
N GLU A 72 13.12 -14.35 -2.74
CA GLU A 72 14.30 -15.06 -3.24
C GLU A 72 15.59 -14.52 -2.61
N ALA A 73 16.64 -15.35 -2.56
CA ALA A 73 17.95 -14.85 -2.17
C ALA A 73 18.52 -13.95 -3.28
N SER A 74 18.96 -12.75 -2.90
CA SER A 74 19.54 -11.78 -3.83
C SER A 74 20.86 -11.24 -3.29
N ASP A 75 21.83 -11.11 -4.19
CA ASP A 75 23.13 -10.49 -3.89
C ASP A 75 23.11 -8.96 -4.04
N ASP A 76 21.99 -8.37 -4.48
CA ASP A 76 21.85 -6.91 -4.53
C ASP A 76 21.92 -6.33 -3.11
N ILE A 77 22.75 -5.30 -2.91
CA ILE A 77 22.87 -4.60 -1.63
C ILE A 77 21.57 -3.89 -1.21
N ARG A 78 20.68 -3.63 -2.18
CA ARG A 78 19.33 -3.10 -1.98
C ARG A 78 18.28 -4.19 -1.79
N SER A 79 18.69 -5.42 -1.49
CA SER A 79 17.78 -6.51 -1.13
C SER A 79 17.20 -6.33 0.27
N PHE A 80 15.92 -6.67 0.43
CA PHE A 80 15.21 -6.75 1.69
C PHE A 80 15.96 -7.59 2.72
N ASN A 81 16.46 -8.77 2.34
CA ASN A 81 17.18 -9.69 3.22
C ASN A 81 18.54 -9.15 3.70
N LYS A 82 19.13 -8.17 3.00
CA LYS A 82 20.38 -7.51 3.40
C LYS A 82 20.17 -6.33 4.38
N LYS A 83 18.93 -5.88 4.58
CA LYS A 83 18.60 -4.82 5.54
C LYS A 83 18.59 -5.34 6.98
N THR A 84 18.75 -4.43 7.93
CA THR A 84 18.69 -4.74 9.35
C THR A 84 17.31 -5.25 9.74
N VAL A 85 17.22 -6.00 10.85
CA VAL A 85 15.95 -6.54 11.34
C VAL A 85 14.93 -5.42 11.59
N PHE A 86 15.37 -4.29 12.16
CA PHE A 86 14.50 -3.14 12.43
C PHE A 86 13.94 -2.49 11.18
N GLU A 87 14.77 -2.34 10.14
CA GLU A 87 14.35 -1.84 8.84
C GLU A 87 13.28 -2.73 8.20
N ARG A 88 13.49 -4.05 8.23
CA ARG A 88 12.51 -5.02 7.72
C ARG A 88 11.21 -4.98 8.50
N ILE A 89 11.29 -4.92 9.83
CA ILE A 89 10.10 -4.78 10.69
C ILE A 89 9.37 -3.48 10.37
N ALA A 90 10.08 -2.37 10.20
CA ALA A 90 9.47 -1.08 9.86
C ALA A 90 8.72 -1.15 8.54
N VAL A 91 9.31 -1.78 7.51
CA VAL A 91 8.67 -1.99 6.21
C VAL A 91 7.40 -2.82 6.33
N ILE A 92 7.44 -3.96 7.03
CA ILE A 92 6.27 -4.84 7.22
C ILE A 92 5.20 -4.14 8.07
N PHE A 93 5.59 -3.38 9.09
CA PHE A 93 4.63 -2.69 9.96
C PHE A 93 3.99 -1.46 9.30
N ALA A 94 4.65 -0.88 8.29
CA ALA A 94 4.18 0.33 7.62
C ALA A 94 2.80 0.18 6.97
N GLY A 95 2.47 -0.99 6.42
CA GLY A 95 1.17 -1.23 5.79
C GLY A 95 0.00 -1.13 6.78
N PRO A 96 -0.03 -1.93 7.86
CA PRO A 96 -1.02 -1.81 8.91
C PRO A 96 -1.08 -0.40 9.53
N LEU A 97 0.07 0.22 9.77
CA LEU A 97 0.13 1.58 10.32
C LEU A 97 -0.55 2.60 9.39
N MET A 98 -0.33 2.50 8.08
CA MET A 98 -0.96 3.42 7.12
C MET A 98 -2.49 3.28 7.09
N ASN A 99 -3.01 2.06 7.29
CA ASN A 99 -4.46 1.87 7.44
C ASN A 99 -5.00 2.50 8.73
N PHE A 100 -4.24 2.45 9.82
CA PHE A 100 -4.63 3.13 11.06
C PHE A 100 -4.65 4.65 10.89
N ILE A 101 -3.65 5.21 10.20
CA ILE A 101 -3.60 6.64 9.83
C ILE A 101 -4.80 6.99 8.93
N LEU A 102 -5.07 6.19 7.90
CA LEU A 102 -6.23 6.39 7.03
C LEU A 102 -7.54 6.36 7.82
N ALA A 103 -7.70 5.41 8.74
CA ALA A 103 -8.88 5.33 9.59
C ALA A 103 -9.06 6.58 10.45
N LEU A 104 -7.97 7.11 11.04
CA LEU A 104 -8.01 8.34 11.83
C LEU A 104 -8.39 9.56 10.98
N ILE A 105 -7.84 9.66 9.76
CA ILE A 105 -8.17 10.74 8.82
C ILE A 105 -9.65 10.66 8.41
N LEU A 106 -10.11 9.48 7.99
CA LEU A 106 -11.51 9.27 7.60
C LEU A 106 -12.45 9.54 8.76
N PHE A 107 -12.12 9.08 9.96
CA PHE A 107 -12.91 9.35 11.17
C PHE A 107 -13.01 10.85 11.45
N ALA A 108 -11.90 11.58 11.40
CA ALA A 108 -11.89 13.03 11.60
C ALA A 108 -12.74 13.77 10.56
N ILE A 109 -12.62 13.41 9.27
CA ILE A 109 -13.42 14.01 8.18
C ILE A 109 -14.90 13.72 8.39
N ILE A 110 -15.26 12.46 8.62
CA ILE A 110 -16.66 12.04 8.80
C ILE A 110 -17.26 12.76 10.02
N PHE A 111 -16.55 12.78 11.15
CA PHE A 111 -17.03 13.45 12.36
C PHE A 111 -17.19 14.96 12.15
N TYR A 112 -16.24 15.62 11.49
CA TYR A 112 -16.36 17.04 11.15
C TYR A 112 -17.58 17.36 10.28
N ASN A 113 -17.95 16.46 9.37
CA ASN A 113 -19.09 16.68 8.46
C ASN A 113 -20.45 16.27 9.06
N ILE A 114 -20.48 15.31 10.00
CA ILE A 114 -21.72 14.80 10.62
C ILE A 114 -22.04 15.54 11.92
N SER A 115 -21.02 15.82 12.74
CA SER A 115 -21.16 16.64 13.94
C SER A 115 -21.02 18.09 13.51
N GLY A 116 -22.14 18.67 13.07
CA GLY A 116 -22.24 20.09 12.76
C GLY A 116 -21.53 20.92 13.84
N ILE A 117 -20.70 21.86 13.42
CA ILE A 117 -20.10 22.86 14.31
C ILE A 117 -21.24 23.37 15.20
N PRO A 118 -21.14 23.33 16.54
CA PRO A 118 -22.13 23.97 17.39
C PRO A 118 -22.10 25.46 17.05
N THR A 119 -23.00 25.88 16.17
CA THR A 119 -23.28 27.28 15.89
C THR A 119 -24.01 27.77 17.12
N THR A 120 -23.33 28.61 17.89
CA THR A 120 -23.91 29.39 19.00
C THR A 120 -25.17 30.10 18.58
#